data_AF-A0A6P1D2Y7-F1
#
_entry.id   AF-A0A6P1D2Y7-F1
#
_cell.length_a   1.000
_cell.length_b   1.000
_cell.length_c   1.000
_cell.angle_alpha   90.00
_cell.angle_beta   90.00
_cell.angle_gamma   90.00
#
_symmetry.space_group_name_H-M   'P 1'
#
loop_
_entity.id
_entity.type
_entity.pdbx_description
1 polymer ?
#
loop_
_entity_poly.entity_id
_entity_poly.type
_entity_poly.pdbx_seq_one_letter_code
_entity_poly.pdbx_strand_id
1 'polypeptide(L)'
;MRTAHRVVTSLAIAATSIGLTLATAPAASAEEGVSGCISYSFHPGTLTTTVYYRNRCDVPRHVYIHRVGNQGTCDSVITIRVPGNKKGNEVVRCGEVKEVIGEDR
;
A
#
# COMPACT_ATOMS: atom_id res chain seq x y z
N MET A 1 51.36 -3.11 28.84
CA MET A 1 51.89 -4.07 27.86
C MET A 1 50.74 -4.58 26.99
N ARG A 2 50.84 -4.28 25.69
CA ARG A 2 50.16 -4.83 24.49
C ARG A 2 48.71 -5.34 24.61
N THR A 3 47.79 -4.56 24.04
CA THR A 3 46.61 -5.13 23.38
C THR A 3 46.58 -4.61 21.95
N ALA A 4 46.88 -5.50 21.01
CA ALA A 4 47.06 -5.18 19.60
C ALA A 4 45.72 -4.79 18.94
N HIS A 5 45.73 -3.66 18.24
CA HIS A 5 44.64 -3.24 17.36
C HIS A 5 44.50 -4.23 16.19
N ARG A 6 43.37 -4.92 16.13
CA ARG A 6 43.03 -5.77 14.97
C ARG A 6 42.57 -4.87 13.83
N VAL A 7 43.40 -4.82 12.80
CA VAL A 7 43.13 -4.21 11.49
C VAL A 7 41.91 -4.91 10.89
N VAL A 8 40.85 -4.15 10.59
CA VAL A 8 39.72 -4.63 9.79
C VAL A 8 40.05 -4.35 8.33
N THR A 9 40.39 -5.41 7.60
CA THR A 9 40.71 -5.41 6.18
C THR A 9 39.48 -5.03 5.36
N SER A 10 39.55 -3.91 4.65
CA SER A 10 38.59 -3.47 3.66
C SER A 10 38.66 -4.36 2.42
N LEU A 11 37.56 -5.07 2.12
CA LEU A 11 37.38 -5.76 0.85
C LEU A 11 36.50 -4.90 -0.06
N ALA A 12 37.14 -4.14 -0.95
CA ALA A 12 36.46 -3.47 -2.05
C ALA A 12 36.27 -4.47 -3.19
N ILE A 13 35.03 -4.93 -3.41
CA ILE A 13 34.69 -5.74 -4.58
C ILE A 13 34.27 -4.76 -5.69
N ALA A 14 35.20 -4.44 -6.58
CA ALA A 14 34.91 -3.74 -7.82
C ALA A 14 34.26 -4.73 -8.79
N ALA A 15 32.92 -4.76 -8.82
CA ALA A 15 32.18 -5.47 -9.85
C ALA A 15 32.04 -4.56 -11.08
N THR A 16 32.77 -4.88 -12.15
CA THR A 16 32.56 -4.30 -13.47
C THR A 16 31.29 -4.89 -14.07
N SER A 17 30.16 -4.20 -13.96
CA SER A 17 28.92 -4.60 -14.62
C SER A 17 28.89 -4.06 -16.05
N ILE A 18 28.95 -4.99 -17.01
CA ILE A 18 28.61 -4.76 -18.41
C ILE A 18 27.14 -4.33 -18.45
N GLY A 19 26.89 -3.13 -18.98
CA GLY A 19 25.59 -2.50 -19.03
C GLY A 19 24.56 -3.31 -19.79
N LEU A 20 23.67 -3.96 -19.05
CA LEU A 20 22.27 -4.12 -19.43
C LEU A 20 21.51 -3.18 -18.50
N THR A 21 21.17 -1.99 -18.98
CA THR A 21 20.15 -1.17 -18.34
C THR A 21 18.82 -1.90 -18.52
N LEU A 22 18.59 -2.92 -17.70
CA LEU A 22 17.24 -3.34 -17.36
C LEU A 22 16.60 -2.09 -16.78
N ALA A 23 15.72 -1.45 -17.55
CA ALA A 23 14.84 -0.45 -17.02
C ALA A 23 14.07 -1.12 -15.89
N THR A 24 14.52 -0.91 -14.65
CA THR A 24 13.76 -1.24 -13.47
C THR A 24 12.61 -0.26 -13.51
N ALA A 25 11.48 -0.69 -14.09
CA ALA A 25 10.22 0.01 -13.87
C ALA A 25 10.14 0.23 -12.34
N PRO A 26 9.89 1.46 -11.86
CA PRO A 26 9.76 1.68 -10.44
C PRO A 26 8.74 0.66 -9.94
N ALA A 27 9.14 -0.20 -9.00
CA ALA A 27 8.20 -1.10 -8.38
C ALA A 27 7.10 -0.22 -7.82
N ALA A 28 5.87 -0.35 -8.34
CA ALA A 28 4.73 0.35 -7.79
C ALA A 28 4.64 -0.09 -6.33
N SER A 29 5.05 0.78 -5.41
CA SER A 29 4.96 0.48 -3.99
C SER A 29 3.48 0.44 -3.64
N ALA A 30 3.08 -0.53 -2.82
CA ALA A 30 1.75 -0.52 -2.25
C ALA A 30 1.58 0.79 -1.45
N GLU A 31 0.47 1.49 -1.69
CA GLU A 31 -0.04 2.48 -0.75
C GLU A 31 -0.59 1.72 0.45
N GLU A 32 -0.19 2.10 1.65
CA GLU A 32 -0.62 1.46 2.89
C GLU A 32 -0.90 2.51 3.94
N GLY A 33 -1.87 2.26 4.81
CA GLY A 33 -2.22 3.24 5.82
C GLY A 33 -3.19 2.74 6.87
N VAL A 34 -3.47 3.65 7.80
CA VAL A 34 -4.45 3.47 8.86
C VAL A 34 -5.30 4.73 8.94
N SER A 35 -6.61 4.58 8.83
CA SER A 35 -7.59 5.64 9.07
C SER A 35 -8.57 5.15 10.13
N GLY A 36 -8.59 5.83 11.28
CA GLY A 36 -9.26 5.37 12.49
C GLY A 36 -8.85 3.95 12.90
N CYS A 37 -9.85 3.07 12.93
CA CYS A 37 -9.66 1.65 13.25
C CYS A 37 -9.39 0.76 12.04
N ILE A 38 -9.40 1.31 10.83
CA ILE A 38 -9.24 0.57 9.58
C ILE A 38 -7.79 0.69 9.12
N SER A 39 -7.09 -0.44 9.00
CA SER A 39 -5.84 -0.52 8.22
C SER A 39 -6.17 -0.91 6.79
N TYR A 40 -5.49 -0.32 5.81
CA TYR A 40 -5.69 -0.61 4.40
C TYR A 40 -4.38 -0.70 3.62
N SER A 41 -4.44 -1.34 2.46
CA SER A 41 -3.35 -1.37 1.48
C SER A 41 -3.89 -1.56 0.07
N PHE A 42 -3.27 -0.93 -0.92
CA PHE A 42 -3.57 -1.16 -2.34
C PHE A 42 -2.38 -0.81 -3.21
N HIS A 43 -2.29 -1.40 -4.40
CA HIS A 43 -1.33 -0.92 -5.40
C HIS A 43 -2.04 0.09 -6.30
N PRO A 44 -1.49 1.30 -6.50
CA PRO A 44 -2.07 2.28 -7.41
C PRO A 44 -2.22 1.70 -8.82
N GLY A 45 -3.39 1.89 -9.43
CA GLY A 45 -3.68 1.41 -10.77
C GLY A 45 -4.80 2.22 -11.43
N THR A 46 -4.67 2.45 -12.74
CA THR A 46 -5.57 3.32 -13.51
C THR A 46 -6.86 2.65 -13.96
N LEU A 47 -6.83 1.32 -14.16
CA LEU A 47 -7.98 0.56 -14.69
C LEU A 47 -8.74 -0.20 -13.60
N THR A 48 -8.00 -0.88 -12.73
CA THR A 48 -8.57 -1.69 -11.65
C THR A 48 -7.57 -1.75 -10.51
N THR A 49 -8.05 -1.47 -9.30
CA THR A 49 -7.25 -1.49 -8.07
C THR A 49 -7.96 -2.34 -7.03
N THR A 50 -7.26 -3.30 -6.43
CA THR A 50 -7.79 -4.05 -5.29
C THR A 50 -7.36 -3.37 -4.01
N VAL A 51 -8.34 -2.91 -3.24
CA VAL A 51 -8.13 -2.34 -1.91
C VAL A 51 -8.36 -3.41 -0.87
N TYR A 52 -7.34 -3.72 -0.08
CA TYR A 52 -7.43 -4.60 1.07
C TYR A 52 -7.65 -3.74 2.32
N TYR A 53 -8.52 -4.20 3.22
CA TYR A 53 -8.80 -3.50 4.46
C TYR A 53 -9.02 -4.48 5.62
N ARG A 54 -8.71 -4.02 6.83
CA ARG A 54 -8.95 -4.74 8.08
C ARG A 54 -9.47 -3.79 9.15
N ASN A 55 -10.60 -4.16 9.74
CA ASN A 55 -11.10 -3.52 10.94
C ASN A 55 -10.33 -4.08 12.15
N ARG A 56 -9.65 -3.19 12.87
CA ARG A 56 -8.88 -3.48 14.08
C ARG A 56 -9.66 -3.24 15.37
N CYS A 57 -10.88 -2.71 15.27
CA CYS A 57 -11.82 -2.55 16.38
C CYS A 57 -12.70 -3.80 16.52
N ASP A 58 -13.24 -4.02 17.72
CA ASP A 58 -14.20 -5.11 18.02
C ASP A 58 -15.61 -4.85 17.50
N VAL A 59 -15.94 -3.60 17.16
CA VAL A 59 -17.25 -3.19 16.66
C VAL A 59 -17.24 -3.03 15.13
N PRO A 60 -18.39 -3.21 14.46
CA PRO A 60 -18.50 -2.92 13.04
C PRO A 60 -18.18 -1.47 12.71
N ARG A 61 -17.44 -1.23 11.62
CA ARG A 61 -17.05 0.10 11.13
C ARG A 61 -17.21 0.17 9.62
N HIS A 62 -17.47 1.36 9.11
CA HIS A 62 -17.48 1.60 7.67
C HIS A 62 -16.06 1.91 7.15
N VAL A 63 -15.82 1.48 5.92
CA VAL A 63 -14.69 1.88 5.07
C VAL A 63 -15.25 2.62 3.88
N TYR A 64 -14.70 3.79 3.59
CA TYR A 64 -15.04 4.62 2.45
C TYR A 64 -13.85 4.65 1.51
N ILE A 65 -14.03 4.13 0.29
CA ILE A 65 -13.00 4.13 -0.75
C ILE A 65 -13.40 5.19 -1.78
N HIS A 66 -12.64 6.28 -1.82
CA HIS A 66 -12.85 7.35 -2.77
C HIS A 66 -12.06 7.07 -4.03
N ARG A 67 -12.68 7.30 -5.19
CA ARG A 67 -12.03 7.13 -6.49
C ARG A 67 -12.21 8.36 -7.37
N VAL A 68 -11.22 8.61 -8.23
CA VAL A 68 -11.31 9.59 -9.32
C VAL A 68 -11.46 8.81 -10.62
N GLY A 69 -12.58 9.04 -11.32
CA GLY A 69 -12.95 8.25 -12.49
C GLY A 69 -14.02 8.92 -13.33
N ASN A 70 -14.66 8.15 -14.22
CA ASN A 70 -15.76 8.63 -15.07
C ASN A 70 -17.00 8.94 -14.22
N GLN A 71 -17.03 10.15 -13.66
CA GLN A 71 -18.15 10.66 -12.87
C GLN A 71 -19.40 10.69 -13.75
N GLY A 72 -20.41 9.89 -13.40
CA GLY A 72 -21.64 9.70 -14.18
C GLY A 72 -21.95 8.24 -14.54
N THR A 73 -20.95 7.35 -14.53
CA THR A 73 -21.15 5.89 -14.73
C THR A 73 -20.93 5.09 -13.46
N CYS A 74 -20.02 5.53 -12.59
CA CYS A 74 -19.68 4.83 -11.36
C CYS A 74 -19.66 5.83 -10.19
N ASP A 75 -20.15 5.45 -9.00
CA ASP A 75 -20.17 6.31 -7.80
C ASP A 75 -18.76 6.75 -7.41
N SER A 76 -18.58 7.98 -6.93
CA SER A 76 -17.26 8.47 -6.52
C SER A 76 -16.75 7.84 -5.21
N VAL A 77 -17.64 7.20 -4.43
CA VAL A 77 -17.32 6.58 -3.14
C VAL A 77 -17.94 5.18 -3.08
N ILE A 78 -17.15 4.20 -2.64
CA ILE A 78 -17.63 2.86 -2.28
C ILE A 78 -17.66 2.76 -0.76
N THR A 79 -18.80 2.39 -0.20
CA THR A 79 -19.00 2.25 1.26
C THR A 79 -19.15 0.78 1.62
N ILE A 80 -18.33 0.32 2.56
CA ILE A 80 -18.28 -1.08 2.98
C ILE A 80 -18.40 -1.17 4.49
N ARG A 81 -19.36 -1.95 4.98
CA ARG A 81 -19.48 -2.25 6.42
C ARG A 81 -18.63 -3.46 6.77
N VAL A 82 -17.63 -3.27 7.62
CA VAL A 82 -16.69 -4.32 8.02
C VAL A 82 -16.95 -4.72 9.48
N PRO A 83 -17.33 -5.98 9.77
CA PRO A 83 -17.50 -6.43 11.14
C PRO A 83 -16.22 -6.30 11.97
N GLY A 84 -16.37 -6.26 13.30
CA GLY A 84 -15.23 -6.15 14.21
C GLY A 84 -14.20 -7.26 14.01
N ASN A 85 -12.93 -6.89 14.05
CA ASN A 85 -11.77 -7.78 13.85
C ASN A 85 -11.76 -8.55 12.52
N LYS A 86 -12.57 -8.13 11.53
CA LYS A 86 -12.60 -8.76 10.21
C LYS A 86 -11.81 -7.97 9.18
N LYS A 87 -11.42 -8.68 8.13
CA LYS A 87 -10.75 -8.14 6.95
C LYS A 87 -11.53 -8.47 5.69
N GLY A 88 -11.26 -7.75 4.62
CA GLY A 88 -11.83 -7.97 3.31
C GLY A 88 -11.03 -7.26 2.23
N ASN A 89 -11.57 -7.28 1.03
CA ASN A 89 -11.04 -6.54 -0.09
C ASN A 89 -12.18 -6.08 -1.01
N GLU A 90 -11.92 -5.01 -1.74
CA GLU A 90 -12.82 -4.47 -2.75
C GLU A 90 -12.07 -4.25 -4.05
N VAL A 91 -12.68 -4.63 -5.17
CA VAL A 91 -12.10 -4.42 -6.50
C VAL A 91 -12.68 -3.13 -7.06
N VAL A 92 -11.91 -2.05 -6.94
CA VAL A 92 -12.27 -0.73 -7.45
C VAL A 92 -12.06 -0.72 -8.95
N ARG A 93 -13.17 -0.56 -9.67
CA ARG A 93 -13.20 -0.36 -11.13
C ARG A 93 -13.54 1.09 -11.46
N CYS A 94 -13.44 1.44 -12.74
CA CYS A 94 -13.83 2.74 -13.28
C CYS A 94 -13.02 3.95 -12.78
N GLY A 95 -11.74 3.78 -12.41
CA GLY A 95 -10.91 4.90 -11.98
C GLY A 95 -9.84 4.51 -10.97
N GLU A 96 -9.10 5.51 -10.54
CA GLU A 96 -8.01 5.41 -9.60
C GLU A 96 -8.51 5.58 -8.17
N VAL A 97 -7.97 4.80 -7.23
CA VAL A 97 -8.22 5.01 -5.81
C VAL A 97 -7.50 6.27 -5.37
N LYS A 98 -8.25 7.22 -4.82
CA LYS A 98 -7.75 8.49 -4.32
C LYS A 98 -7.36 8.42 -2.85
N GLU A 99 -8.24 7.83 -2.05
CA GLU A 99 -8.08 7.74 -0.60
C GLU A 99 -8.98 6.65 -0.03
N VAL A 100 -8.57 6.09 1.11
CA VAL A 100 -9.34 5.13 1.90
C VAL A 100 -9.50 5.70 3.31
N ILE A 101 -10.75 5.90 3.71
CA ILE A 101 -11.11 6.49 5.00
C ILE A 101 -11.85 5.44 5.82
N GLY A 102 -11.42 5.23 7.06
CA GLY A 102 -12.16 4.46 8.06
C GLY A 102 -13.09 5.38 8.84
N GLU A 103 -14.26 4.86 9.23
CA GLU A 103 -15.17 5.60 10.10
C GLU A 103 -14.51 5.91 11.46
N ASP A 104 -14.34 7.20 11.74
CA ASP A 104 -13.78 7.73 12.99
C ASP A 104 -14.88 7.95 14.03
N ARG A 105 -15.07 6.92 14.86
CA ARG A 105 -15.83 6.88 16.12
C ARG A 105 -17.35 7.02 16.06
#